data_AF-A0AA94JEF6-F1
#
_entry.id   AF-A0AA94JEF6-F1
#
_cell.length_a   1.000
_cell.length_b   1.000
_cell.length_c   1.000
_cell.angle_alpha   90.00
_cell.angle_beta   90.00
_cell.angle_gamma   90.00
#
_symmetry.space_group_name_H-M   'P 1'
#
loop_
_entity.id
_entity.type
_entity.pdbx_description
1 polymer ?
#
loop_
_entity_poly.entity_id
_entity_poly.type
_entity_poly.pdbx_seq_one_letter_code
_entity_poly.pdbx_strand_id
1 'polypeptide(L)'
;MQRLAIPSDYVLQFILGRASYVLPWEDKLCPGNPADDPETGAEEYNAYAIKKAQEVGRATKPDPVLDAVYLALKTPGEAYRALAEDLAEAYQGRYRFLIDNLAQWDEETRWLRADLVFSNSELRHLSATQVMALRTRAAEA
;
A
#
# COMPACT_ATOMS: atom_id res chain seq x y z
N MET A 1 7.22 19.30 6.39
CA MET A 1 6.86 19.81 7.73
C MET A 1 5.35 20.00 7.73
N GLN A 2 4.58 19.28 8.55
CA GLN A 2 3.12 19.43 8.56
C GLN A 2 2.75 20.75 9.24
N ARG A 3 2.35 21.73 8.43
CA ARG A 3 1.84 23.03 8.84
C ARG A 3 0.46 23.20 8.22
N LEU A 4 -0.46 23.82 8.95
CA LEU A 4 -1.73 24.29 8.40
C LEU A 4 -1.49 25.54 7.53
N ALA A 5 -2.12 25.57 6.38
CA ALA A 5 -2.09 26.71 5.46
C ALA A 5 -3.07 27.80 5.92
N ILE A 6 -2.68 29.05 5.71
CA ILE A 6 -3.58 30.20 5.70
C ILE A 6 -3.64 30.77 4.27
N PRO A 7 -4.69 31.51 3.89
CA PRO A 7 -4.85 32.01 2.52
C PRO A 7 -3.64 32.81 2.00
N SER A 8 -3.00 33.60 2.86
CA SER A 8 -1.81 34.40 2.52
C SER A 8 -0.56 33.59 2.18
N ASP A 9 -0.57 32.29 2.47
CA ASP A 9 0.55 31.41 2.18
C ASP A 9 0.59 30.97 0.71
N TYR A 10 -0.53 31.12 0.00
CA TYR A 10 -0.63 30.76 -1.40
C TYR A 10 0.07 31.77 -2.28
N VAL A 11 0.84 31.26 -3.24
CA VAL A 11 1.53 32.05 -4.25
C VAL A 11 0.94 31.73 -5.60
N LEU A 12 0.61 32.76 -6.37
CA LEU A 12 0.13 32.58 -7.74
C LEU A 12 1.27 32.08 -8.63
N GLN A 13 1.07 30.94 -9.27
CA GLN A 13 1.97 30.35 -10.24
C GLN A 13 1.24 30.02 -11.54
N PHE A 14 1.99 29.91 -12.63
CA PHE A 14 1.44 29.53 -13.93
C PHE A 14 1.76 28.06 -14.21
N ILE A 15 0.76 27.21 -14.07
CA ILE A 15 0.88 25.75 -14.19
C ILE A 15 0.04 25.30 -15.38
N LEU A 16 0.65 24.60 -16.34
CA LEU A 16 -0.02 24.06 -17.53
C LEU A 16 -0.87 25.10 -18.31
N GLY A 17 -0.41 26.34 -18.36
CA GLY A 17 -1.11 27.42 -19.07
C GLY A 17 -2.23 28.10 -18.27
N ARG A 18 -2.41 27.76 -17.00
CA ARG A 18 -3.41 28.35 -16.10
C ARG A 18 -2.74 29.01 -14.90
N ALA A 19 -3.25 30.17 -14.49
CA ALA A 19 -2.86 30.79 -13.23
C ALA A 19 -3.54 30.03 -12.08
N SER A 20 -2.74 29.51 -11.15
CA SER A 20 -3.20 28.70 -10.01
C SER A 20 -2.45 29.11 -8.76
N TYR A 21 -3.13 29.08 -7.62
CA TYR A 21 -2.54 29.35 -6.32
C TYR A 21 -1.92 28.08 -5.76
N VAL A 22 -0.67 28.15 -5.32
CA VAL A 22 0.05 27.01 -4.75
C VAL A 22 0.73 27.32 -3.44
N LEU A 23 0.85 26.30 -2.59
CA LEU A 23 1.65 26.34 -1.38
C LEU A 23 3.12 26.03 -1.71
N PRO A 24 4.07 26.96 -1.52
CA PRO A 24 5.46 26.78 -1.99
C PRO A 24 6.23 25.64 -1.32
N TRP A 25 5.79 25.19 -0.15
CA TRP A 25 6.45 24.13 0.64
C TRP A 25 5.83 22.75 0.46
N GLU A 26 4.68 22.64 -0.21
CA GLU A 26 4.01 21.36 -0.45
C GLU A 26 4.34 20.93 -1.87
N ASP A 27 5.17 19.88 -1.96
CA ASP A 27 5.70 19.34 -3.21
C ASP A 27 4.74 18.34 -3.86
N LYS A 28 3.73 17.86 -3.12
CA LYS A 28 2.76 16.88 -3.61
C LYS A 28 1.49 17.55 -4.08
N LEU A 29 0.90 16.96 -5.12
CA LEU A 29 -0.48 17.23 -5.49
C LEU A 29 -1.39 16.68 -4.39
N CYS A 30 -2.12 17.56 -3.74
CA CYS A 30 -3.06 17.22 -2.68
C CYS A 30 -4.31 18.10 -2.79
N PRO A 31 -5.43 17.71 -2.15
CA PRO A 31 -6.59 18.59 -2.05
C PRO A 31 -6.18 19.99 -1.56
N GLY A 32 -6.74 21.03 -2.19
CA GLY A 32 -6.36 22.42 -1.94
C GLY A 32 -5.02 22.90 -2.53
N ASN A 33 -4.20 22.08 -3.20
CA ASN A 33 -2.94 22.52 -3.80
C ASN A 33 -2.59 21.74 -5.10
N PRO A 34 -2.64 22.36 -6.30
CA PRO A 34 -3.01 23.75 -6.58
C PRO A 34 -4.51 24.05 -6.35
N ALA A 35 -4.83 25.31 -6.05
CA ALA A 35 -6.20 25.82 -5.90
C ALA A 35 -6.48 27.01 -6.83
N ASP A 36 -7.76 27.22 -7.12
CA ASP A 36 -8.23 28.41 -7.86
C ASP A 36 -8.42 29.63 -6.95
N ASP A 37 -8.68 29.39 -5.67
CA ASP A 37 -8.94 30.41 -4.66
C ASP A 37 -8.19 30.04 -3.36
N PRO A 38 -7.39 30.96 -2.77
CA PRO A 38 -6.62 30.69 -1.56
C PRO A 38 -7.45 30.37 -0.31
N GLU A 39 -8.66 30.95 -0.17
CA GLU A 39 -9.53 30.68 0.98
C GLU A 39 -10.02 29.24 0.94
N THR A 40 -10.64 28.85 -0.17
CA THR A 40 -11.13 27.49 -0.39
C THR A 40 -9.98 26.46 -0.37
N GLY A 41 -8.85 26.81 -0.98
CA GLY A 41 -7.66 25.95 -0.97
C GLY A 41 -7.11 25.69 0.43
N ALA A 42 -7.04 26.72 1.29
CA ALA A 42 -6.58 26.58 2.67
C ALA A 42 -7.47 25.63 3.48
N GLU A 43 -8.79 25.75 3.34
CA GLU A 43 -9.76 24.86 4.01
C GLU A 43 -9.57 23.40 3.60
N GLU A 44 -9.53 23.13 2.29
CA GLU A 44 -9.35 21.77 1.75
C GLU A 44 -8.00 21.16 2.14
N TYR A 45 -6.92 21.93 1.99
CA TYR A 45 -5.58 21.48 2.36
C TYR A 45 -5.50 21.16 3.86
N ASN A 46 -6.06 22.00 4.72
CA ASN A 46 -6.05 21.79 6.16
C ASN A 46 -6.86 20.56 6.56
N ALA A 47 -8.05 20.37 5.97
CA ALA A 47 -8.86 19.18 6.20
C ALA A 47 -8.09 17.91 5.79
N TYR A 48 -7.44 17.93 4.62
CA TYR A 48 -6.57 16.84 4.17
C TYR A 48 -5.39 16.61 5.11
N ALA A 49 -4.67 17.66 5.51
CA ALA A 49 -3.51 17.57 6.39
C ALA A 49 -3.85 16.99 7.76
N ILE A 50 -5.00 17.39 8.33
CA ILE A 50 -5.52 16.86 9.60
C ILE A 50 -5.89 15.38 9.45
N LYS A 51 -6.65 15.01 8.40
CA LYS A 51 -7.03 13.62 8.13
C LYS A 51 -5.78 12.75 7.96
N LYS A 52 -4.81 13.22 7.18
CA LYS A 52 -3.53 12.54 6.98
C LYS A 52 -2.78 12.38 8.30
N ALA A 53 -2.73 13.41 9.14
CA ALA A 53 -2.10 13.34 10.47
C ALA A 53 -2.82 12.33 11.41
N GLN A 54 -4.14 12.21 11.32
CA GLN A 54 -4.91 11.17 12.03
C GLN A 54 -4.62 9.78 11.48
N GLU A 55 -4.33 9.67 10.18
CA GLU A 55 -3.91 8.44 9.50
C GLU A 55 -2.42 8.09 9.71
N VAL A 56 -1.60 8.95 10.34
CA VAL A 56 -0.15 8.69 10.57
C VAL A 56 0.12 7.48 11.48
N GLY A 57 -0.90 6.87 12.10
CA GLY A 57 -0.79 5.54 12.72
C GLY A 57 -0.91 4.35 11.76
N ARG A 58 -1.22 4.57 10.48
CA ARG A 58 -1.63 3.53 9.52
C ARG A 58 -0.89 3.51 8.20
N ALA A 59 0.04 4.44 7.96
CA ALA A 59 0.88 4.45 6.78
C ALA A 59 2.19 3.68 7.01
N THR A 60 2.11 2.42 7.46
CA THR A 60 3.09 1.44 6.99
C THR A 60 2.91 1.41 5.48
N LYS A 61 3.97 1.58 4.69
CA LYS A 61 3.88 1.22 3.27
C LYS A 61 3.23 -0.17 3.22
N PRO A 62 2.21 -0.40 2.37
CA PRO A 62 1.70 -1.75 2.17
C PRO A 62 2.92 -2.63 1.84
N ASP A 63 3.17 -3.60 2.69
CA ASP A 63 4.23 -4.57 2.48
C ASP A 63 3.50 -5.83 2.03
N PRO A 64 3.32 -6.03 0.71
CA PRO A 64 2.50 -7.11 0.20
C PRO A 64 3.00 -8.48 0.66
N VAL A 65 4.29 -8.61 0.98
CA VAL A 65 4.85 -9.84 1.53
C VAL A 65 4.42 -10.03 2.98
N LEU A 66 4.62 -9.04 3.84
CA LEU A 66 4.21 -9.17 5.25
C LEU A 66 2.69 -9.28 5.41
N ASP A 67 1.93 -8.54 4.61
CA ASP A 67 0.47 -8.61 4.59
C ASP A 67 0.00 -9.99 4.14
N ALA A 68 0.63 -10.57 3.11
CA ALA A 68 0.33 -11.92 2.66
C ALA A 68 0.66 -12.99 3.71
N VAL A 69 1.82 -12.89 4.35
CA VAL A 69 2.20 -13.80 5.44
C VAL A 69 1.23 -13.70 6.61
N TYR A 70 0.88 -12.47 7.01
CA TYR A 70 -0.07 -12.25 8.10
C TYR A 70 -1.43 -12.89 7.79
N LEU A 71 -1.99 -12.60 6.61
CA LEU A 71 -3.30 -13.10 6.22
C LEU A 71 -3.31 -14.62 6.02
N ALA A 72 -2.27 -15.19 5.41
CA ALA A 72 -2.16 -16.65 5.26
C ALA A 72 -2.15 -17.39 6.61
N LEU A 73 -1.54 -16.78 7.65
CA LEU A 73 -1.46 -17.38 8.99
C LEU A 73 -2.69 -17.12 9.87
N LYS A 74 -3.42 -16.03 9.64
CA LYS A 74 -4.53 -15.61 10.52
C LYS A 74 -5.90 -15.95 9.97
N THR A 75 -6.05 -16.01 8.66
CA THR A 75 -7.36 -16.22 8.04
C THR A 75 -7.60 -17.72 7.85
N PRO A 76 -8.71 -18.26 8.39
CA PRO A 76 -9.09 -19.65 8.15
C PRO A 76 -9.53 -19.85 6.69
N GLY A 77 -9.61 -21.12 6.27
CA GLY A 77 -10.07 -21.49 4.93
C GLY A 77 -8.95 -22.04 4.04
N GLU A 78 -9.39 -22.75 3.00
CA GLU A 78 -8.53 -23.51 2.10
C GLU A 78 -7.67 -22.60 1.22
N ALA A 79 -8.24 -21.50 0.71
CA ALA A 79 -7.52 -20.54 -0.13
C ALA A 79 -6.30 -19.92 0.59
N TYR A 80 -6.46 -19.56 1.87
CA TYR A 80 -5.38 -19.02 2.70
C TYR A 80 -4.38 -20.09 3.15
N ARG A 81 -4.83 -21.35 3.30
CA ARG A 81 -3.94 -22.49 3.51
C ARG A 81 -3.05 -22.74 2.30
N ALA A 82 -3.62 -22.79 1.11
CA ALA A 82 -2.89 -22.92 -0.15
C ALA A 82 -1.94 -21.73 -0.39
N LEU A 83 -2.35 -20.52 -0.03
CA LEU A 83 -1.46 -19.35 -0.05
C LEU A 83 -0.25 -19.52 0.88
N ALA A 84 -0.44 -20.10 2.07
CA ALA A 84 0.66 -20.37 2.99
C ALA A 84 1.68 -21.35 2.39
N GLU A 85 1.20 -22.38 1.68
CA GLU A 85 2.04 -23.33 0.94
C GLU A 85 2.84 -22.64 -0.15
N ASP A 86 2.18 -21.84 -1.00
CA ASP A 86 2.82 -21.14 -2.11
C ASP A 86 3.89 -20.14 -1.63
N LEU A 87 3.64 -19.44 -0.52
CA LEU A 87 4.62 -18.55 0.10
C LEU A 87 5.86 -19.31 0.60
N ALA A 88 5.66 -20.49 1.20
CA ALA A 88 6.75 -21.33 1.67
C ALA A 88 7.58 -21.92 0.52
N GLU A 89 6.93 -22.32 -0.58
CA GLU A 89 7.61 -22.81 -1.79
C GLU A 89 8.29 -21.68 -2.56
N ALA A 90 7.75 -20.46 -2.53
CA ALA A 90 8.37 -19.28 -3.12
C ALA A 90 9.68 -18.91 -2.40
N TYR A 91 9.70 -18.99 -1.07
CA TYR A 91 10.93 -18.84 -0.28
C TYR A 91 12.02 -19.83 -0.72
N GLN A 92 11.65 -21.09 -0.99
CA GLN A 92 12.57 -22.13 -1.47
C GLN A 92 12.96 -21.95 -2.95
N GLY A 93 12.35 -21.00 -3.66
CA GLY A 93 12.55 -20.78 -5.09
C GLY A 93 11.91 -21.85 -5.99
N ARG A 94 10.99 -22.64 -5.45
CA ARG A 94 10.27 -23.71 -6.17
C ARG A 94 8.94 -23.23 -6.76
N TYR A 95 8.39 -22.16 -6.21
CA TYR A 95 7.20 -21.50 -6.70
C TYR A 95 7.49 -20.05 -7.07
N ARG A 96 6.74 -19.51 -8.02
CA ARG A 96 6.82 -18.10 -8.42
C ARG A 96 5.43 -17.57 -8.74
N PHE A 97 5.08 -16.43 -8.17
CA PHE A 97 3.84 -15.74 -8.52
C PHE A 97 3.99 -15.11 -9.91
N LEU A 98 3.12 -15.50 -10.83
CA LEU A 98 3.09 -15.01 -12.21
C LEU A 98 1.71 -14.47 -12.54
N ILE A 99 1.65 -13.32 -13.21
CA ILE A 99 0.39 -12.69 -13.60
C ILE A 99 -0.46 -13.60 -14.50
N ASP A 100 0.18 -14.49 -15.27
CA ASP A 100 -0.49 -15.45 -16.16
C ASP A 100 -1.35 -16.48 -15.40
N ASN A 101 -1.10 -16.66 -14.10
CA ASN A 101 -1.82 -17.61 -13.26
C ASN A 101 -3.04 -16.98 -12.56
N LEU A 102 -3.37 -15.71 -12.84
CA LEU A 102 -4.40 -14.96 -12.12
C LEU A 102 -5.78 -15.65 -12.14
N ALA A 103 -6.13 -16.30 -13.25
CA ALA A 103 -7.40 -17.02 -13.39
C ALA A 103 -7.46 -18.36 -12.61
N GLN A 104 -6.31 -18.90 -12.22
CA GLN A 104 -6.20 -20.17 -11.50
C GLN A 104 -6.27 -19.99 -9.98
N TRP A 105 -6.09 -18.76 -9.49
CA TRP A 105 -6.11 -18.47 -8.07
C TRP A 105 -7.53 -18.30 -7.53
N ASP A 106 -7.72 -18.78 -6.31
CA ASP A 106 -8.92 -18.58 -5.52
C ASP A 106 -9.27 -17.09 -5.41
N GLU A 107 -10.54 -16.77 -5.58
CA GLU A 107 -11.03 -15.39 -5.57
C GLU A 107 -10.64 -14.64 -4.29
N GLU A 108 -10.69 -15.32 -3.14
CA GLU A 108 -10.38 -14.77 -1.82
C GLU A 108 -8.93 -14.27 -1.69
N THR A 109 -7.98 -14.91 -2.36
CA THR A 109 -6.54 -14.59 -2.27
C THR A 109 -5.95 -14.02 -3.55
N ARG A 110 -6.74 -13.91 -4.62
CA ARG A 110 -6.28 -13.48 -5.95
C ARG A 110 -5.61 -12.11 -5.94
N TRP A 111 -6.17 -11.15 -5.20
CA TRP A 111 -5.63 -9.80 -5.11
C TRP A 111 -4.27 -9.78 -4.39
N LEU A 112 -4.13 -10.52 -3.28
CA LEU A 112 -2.84 -10.74 -2.59
C LEU A 112 -1.79 -11.31 -3.52
N ARG A 113 -2.16 -12.38 -4.24
CA ARG A 113 -1.27 -13.10 -5.14
C ARG A 113 -0.85 -12.24 -6.33
N ALA A 114 -1.73 -11.36 -6.81
CA ALA A 114 -1.42 -10.38 -7.84
C ALA A 114 -0.37 -9.37 -7.37
N ASP A 115 -0.47 -8.87 -6.13
CA ASP A 115 0.55 -7.97 -5.57
C ASP A 115 1.91 -8.68 -5.42
N LEU A 116 1.91 -9.95 -5.02
CA LEU A 116 3.12 -10.76 -4.86
C LEU A 116 3.89 -11.04 -6.17
N VAL A 117 3.26 -10.89 -7.34
CA VAL A 117 3.95 -11.01 -8.64
C VAL A 117 5.17 -10.08 -8.69
N PHE A 118 5.05 -8.90 -8.10
CA PHE A 118 6.10 -7.88 -8.08
C PHE A 118 7.10 -8.04 -6.92
N SER A 119 6.86 -8.98 -6.00
CA SER A 119 7.66 -9.16 -4.77
C SER A 119 8.31 -10.53 -4.67
N ASN A 120 8.44 -11.26 -5.79
CA ASN A 120 9.06 -12.59 -5.81
C ASN A 120 10.52 -12.61 -5.29
N SER A 121 11.29 -11.53 -5.46
CA SER A 121 12.63 -11.42 -4.86
C SER A 121 12.55 -11.34 -3.34
N GLU A 122 11.64 -10.52 -2.83
CA GLU A 122 11.45 -10.25 -1.41
C GLU A 122 10.98 -11.49 -0.63
N LEU A 123 10.24 -12.39 -1.28
CA LEU A 123 9.84 -13.67 -0.68
C LEU A 123 11.02 -14.56 -0.27
N ARG A 124 12.20 -14.39 -0.88
CA ARG A 124 13.43 -15.10 -0.46
C ARG A 124 14.04 -14.55 0.83
N HIS A 125 13.58 -13.40 1.29
CA HIS A 125 14.05 -12.73 2.50
C HIS A 125 13.16 -12.96 3.72
N LEU A 126 12.15 -13.82 3.60
CA LEU A 126 11.33 -14.25 4.74
C LEU A 126 12.21 -14.87 5.85
N SER A 127 11.89 -14.55 7.10
CA SER A 127 12.59 -15.15 8.23
C SER A 127 12.25 -16.64 8.36
N ALA A 128 13.19 -17.42 8.90
CA ALA A 128 12.98 -18.85 9.16
C ALA A 128 11.73 -19.10 10.02
N THR A 129 11.44 -18.23 10.99
CA THR A 129 10.25 -18.32 11.85
C THR A 129 8.96 -18.17 11.04
N GLN A 130 8.89 -17.20 10.12
CA GLN A 130 7.73 -17.02 9.25
C GLN A 130 7.55 -18.22 8.32
N VAL A 131 8.62 -18.70 7.69
CA VAL A 131 8.56 -19.88 6.79
C VAL A 131 8.10 -21.12 7.55
N MET A 132 8.54 -21.31 8.79
CA MET A 132 8.09 -22.45 9.59
C MET A 132 6.62 -22.35 9.98
N ALA A 133 6.13 -21.18 10.36
CA ALA A 133 4.71 -20.97 10.62
C ALA A 133 3.86 -21.26 9.38
N LEU A 134 4.30 -20.80 8.19
CA LEU A 134 3.61 -21.03 6.93
C LEU A 134 3.54 -22.52 6.58
N ARG A 135 4.64 -23.26 6.77
CA ARG A 135 4.67 -24.70 6.52
C ARG A 135 3.79 -25.49 7.49
N THR A 136 3.74 -25.10 8.75
CA THR A 136 2.80 -25.70 9.72
C THR A 136 1.37 -25.44 9.27
N ARG A 137 1.04 -24.20 8.91
CA ARG A 137 -0.30 -23.84 8.41
C ARG A 137 -0.69 -24.63 7.17
N ALA A 138 0.21 -24.78 6.21
CA ALA A 138 -0.03 -25.56 4.99
C ALA A 138 -0.32 -27.04 5.28
N ALA A 139 0.27 -27.61 6.34
CA ALA A 139 0.09 -29.00 6.73
C ALA A 139 -1.17 -29.27 7.57
N GLU A 140 -1.91 -28.23 7.98
CA GLU A 140 -3.19 -28.40 8.69
C GLU A 140 -4.26 -28.93 7.74
N ALA A 141 -5.07 -29.88 8.21
CA ALA A 141 -6.16 -30.50 7.44
C ALA A 141 -7.47 -29.72 7.54
#